data_AF-A0A6P0T8U1-F1
#
_entry.id   AF-A0A6P0T8U1-F1
#
_cell.length_a   1.000
_cell.length_b   1.000
_cell.length_c   1.000
_cell.angle_alpha   90.00
_cell.angle_beta   90.00
_cell.angle_gamma   90.00
#
_symmetry.space_group_name_H-M   'P 1'
#
loop_
_entity.id
_entity.type
_entity.pdbx_description
1 polymer ?
#
loop_
_entity_poly.entity_id
_entity_poly.type
_entity_poly.pdbx_seq_one_letter_code
_entity_poly.pdbx_strand_id
1 'polypeptide(L)'
;MTLDPTQFNQWFAPDRQTHYIQQIRKQVVITQRQAECFVKLWAYLMVKHQYQHQHQHHQYQQQAATQLAPITKLMRVPREVPCSHREAADLFYANSDRGSDRAAGMMLDKLAQRRLIYRVFDGNVSTIQISPLANIDHGLTASALAKTRTVYPDQFKPRLDAVFAAQLLDQYYGWVNPEAKTMAHRFQQALRKWTHGYPQGLRVLRCSASHKVVGIYSLFPVDSASTEHFFSPPSQGLYLINEKRDDLLVMAQAGDVACSAVYIRGWAVDEAYLSHDTVRHSLADIQATLRQMLLDFPNLCDLYGLSLHPGSEAIAQAVGFQKTVQDPSLPVAWLYTPLDHFLEVDVARAIAPIEQLSILP
;
A
#
# COMPACT_ATOMS: atom_id res chain seq x y z
N MET A 1 -23.75 -27.81 14.49
CA MET A 1 -24.69 -27.28 13.48
C MET A 1 -23.91 -26.36 12.56
N THR A 2 -23.98 -26.58 11.25
CA THR A 2 -23.35 -25.76 10.21
C THR A 2 -24.32 -24.64 9.82
N LEU A 3 -23.85 -23.40 9.71
CA LEU A 3 -24.66 -22.29 9.19
C LEU A 3 -25.02 -22.58 7.73
N ASP A 4 -26.31 -22.58 7.40
CA ASP A 4 -26.80 -22.81 6.04
C ASP A 4 -26.74 -21.50 5.22
N PRO A 5 -25.82 -21.35 4.26
CA PRO A 5 -25.68 -20.12 3.47
C PRO A 5 -26.93 -19.78 2.66
N THR A 6 -27.85 -20.72 2.43
CA THR A 6 -29.09 -20.47 1.68
C THR A 6 -30.07 -19.57 2.44
N GLN A 7 -29.94 -19.45 3.77
CA GLN A 7 -30.74 -18.56 4.61
C GLN A 7 -30.18 -17.14 4.73
N PHE A 8 -29.14 -16.81 3.94
CA PHE A 8 -28.39 -15.56 4.02
C PHE A 8 -29.26 -14.28 4.01
N ASN A 9 -30.32 -14.26 3.20
CA ASN A 9 -31.20 -13.09 3.09
C ASN A 9 -32.02 -12.82 4.36
N GLN A 10 -32.18 -13.81 5.25
CA GLN A 10 -32.82 -13.63 6.56
C GLN A 10 -31.91 -12.87 7.53
N TRP A 11 -30.59 -13.07 7.40
CA TRP A 11 -29.60 -12.38 8.23
C TRP A 11 -29.22 -11.03 7.65
N PHE A 12 -29.27 -10.86 6.33
CA PHE A 12 -28.88 -9.61 5.69
C PHE A 12 -29.80 -9.23 4.53
N ALA A 13 -30.67 -8.25 4.78
CA ALA A 13 -31.72 -7.85 3.85
C ALA A 13 -31.17 -7.38 2.48
N PRO A 14 -31.82 -7.74 1.36
CA PRO A 14 -31.37 -7.36 0.01
C PRO A 14 -31.19 -5.86 -0.23
N ASP A 15 -32.05 -5.01 0.35
CA ASP A 15 -31.93 -3.55 0.21
C ASP A 15 -30.64 -3.03 0.85
N ARG A 16 -30.24 -3.62 1.97
CA ARG A 16 -28.97 -3.30 2.64
C ARG A 16 -27.78 -3.83 1.85
N GLN A 17 -27.87 -5.04 1.30
CA GLN A 17 -26.83 -5.55 0.39
C GLN A 17 -26.59 -4.56 -0.75
N THR A 18 -27.66 -4.08 -1.40
CA THR A 18 -27.59 -3.12 -2.51
C THR A 18 -26.90 -1.82 -2.10
N HIS A 19 -27.23 -1.30 -0.91
CA HIS A 19 -26.57 -0.11 -0.35
C HIS A 19 -25.05 -0.28 -0.23
N TYR A 20 -24.59 -1.36 0.39
CA TYR A 20 -23.15 -1.63 0.56
C TYR A 20 -22.45 -1.92 -0.77
N ILE A 21 -23.10 -2.62 -1.70
CA ILE A 21 -22.57 -2.86 -3.05
C ILE A 21 -22.27 -1.53 -3.75
N GLN A 22 -23.21 -0.57 -3.70
CA GLN A 22 -23.01 0.76 -4.29
C GLN A 22 -21.87 1.54 -3.62
N GLN A 23 -21.76 1.48 -2.28
CA GLN A 23 -20.68 2.15 -1.55
C GLN A 23 -19.29 1.58 -1.88
N ILE A 24 -19.17 0.27 -2.05
CA ILE A 24 -17.89 -0.39 -2.37
C ILE A 24 -17.46 -0.05 -3.79
N ARG A 25 -18.41 -0.06 -4.74
CA ARG A 25 -18.14 0.30 -6.14
C ARG A 25 -17.71 1.76 -6.34
N LYS A 26 -18.00 2.64 -5.37
CA LYS A 26 -17.49 4.02 -5.35
C LYS A 26 -16.05 4.13 -4.85
N GLN A 27 -15.56 3.12 -4.13
CA GLN A 27 -14.23 3.13 -3.49
C GLN A 27 -13.22 2.24 -4.22
N VAL A 28 -13.68 1.21 -4.94
CA VAL A 28 -12.81 0.24 -5.58
C VAL A 28 -13.35 -0.08 -6.97
N VAL A 29 -12.46 -0.09 -7.98
CA VAL A 29 -12.81 -0.45 -9.37
C VAL A 29 -13.04 -1.96 -9.48
N ILE A 30 -14.29 -2.37 -9.27
CA ILE A 30 -14.75 -3.76 -9.39
C ILE A 30 -16.07 -3.87 -10.16
N THR A 31 -16.31 -5.05 -10.72
CA THR A 31 -17.59 -5.37 -11.37
C THR A 31 -18.71 -5.49 -10.35
N GLN A 32 -19.95 -5.29 -10.80
CA GLN A 32 -21.16 -5.50 -9.99
C GLN A 32 -21.18 -6.87 -9.31
N ARG A 33 -20.82 -7.93 -10.07
CA ARG A 33 -20.81 -9.31 -9.55
C ARG A 33 -19.75 -9.52 -8.46
N GLN A 34 -18.58 -8.92 -8.59
CA GLN A 34 -17.53 -8.98 -7.56
C GLN A 34 -17.97 -8.26 -6.29
N ALA A 35 -18.59 -7.09 -6.42
CA ALA A 35 -19.12 -6.34 -5.29
C ALA A 35 -20.19 -7.14 -4.55
N GLU A 36 -21.13 -7.77 -5.26
CA GLU A 36 -22.14 -8.67 -4.69
C GLU A 36 -21.50 -9.83 -3.91
N CYS A 37 -20.57 -10.55 -4.52
CA CYS A 37 -19.92 -11.69 -3.87
C CYS A 37 -19.13 -11.25 -2.64
N PHE A 38 -18.45 -10.11 -2.70
CA PHE A 38 -17.67 -9.57 -1.58
C PHE A 38 -18.56 -9.16 -0.39
N VAL A 39 -19.67 -8.45 -0.64
CA VAL A 39 -20.63 -8.06 0.39
C VAL A 39 -21.26 -9.29 1.06
N LYS A 40 -21.62 -10.29 0.26
CA LYS A 40 -22.14 -11.55 0.78
C LYS A 40 -21.11 -12.27 1.65
N LEU A 41 -19.87 -12.38 1.17
CA LEU A 41 -18.76 -13.00 1.90
C LEU A 41 -18.54 -12.31 3.24
N TRP A 42 -18.45 -10.98 3.26
CA TRP A 42 -18.22 -10.21 4.48
C TRP A 42 -19.31 -10.47 5.53
N ALA A 43 -20.58 -10.30 5.16
CA ALA A 43 -21.71 -10.56 6.04
C ALA A 43 -21.72 -12.01 6.56
N TYR A 44 -21.44 -12.99 5.70
CA TYR A 44 -21.40 -14.40 6.09
C TYR A 44 -20.29 -14.69 7.10
N LEU A 45 -19.08 -14.19 6.88
CA LEU A 45 -17.97 -14.36 7.82
C LEU A 45 -18.22 -13.67 9.17
N MET A 46 -18.91 -12.53 9.18
CA MET A 46 -19.35 -11.88 10.41
C MET A 46 -20.30 -12.77 11.22
N VAL A 47 -21.33 -13.30 10.58
CA VAL A 47 -22.32 -14.19 11.23
C VAL A 47 -21.63 -15.46 11.72
N LYS A 48 -20.75 -16.05 10.91
CA LYS A 48 -19.98 -17.24 11.26
C LYS A 48 -19.09 -17.00 12.48
N HIS A 49 -18.41 -15.87 12.55
CA HIS A 49 -17.62 -15.48 13.70
C HIS A 49 -18.48 -15.30 14.96
N GLN A 50 -19.62 -14.60 14.87
CA GLN A 50 -20.54 -14.41 16.00
C GLN A 50 -21.09 -15.73 16.53
N TYR A 51 -21.51 -16.63 15.63
CA TYR A 51 -22.02 -17.95 15.96
C TYR A 51 -20.97 -18.81 16.69
N GLN A 52 -19.74 -18.84 16.18
CA GLN A 52 -18.63 -19.58 16.81
C GLN A 52 -18.32 -19.05 18.22
N HIS A 53 -18.34 -17.73 18.41
CA HIS A 53 -18.08 -17.10 19.71
C HIS A 53 -19.20 -17.37 20.73
N GLN A 54 -20.47 -17.39 20.29
CA GLN A 54 -21.60 -17.73 21.14
C GLN A 54 -21.56 -19.19 21.60
N HIS A 55 -21.18 -20.12 20.71
CA HIS A 55 -21.07 -21.54 21.04
C HIS A 55 -19.92 -21.88 22.00
N GLN A 56 -18.81 -21.16 21.96
CA GLN A 56 -17.71 -21.34 22.92
C GLN A 56 -18.08 -20.87 24.33
N HIS A 57 -18.95 -19.86 24.46
CA HIS A 57 -19.41 -19.37 25.77
C HIS A 57 -20.64 -20.10 26.32
N HIS A 58 -21.46 -20.76 25.48
CA HIS A 58 -22.72 -21.41 25.88
C HIS A 58 -22.64 -22.93 26.08
N GLN A 59 -21.45 -23.53 26.20
CA GLN A 59 -21.33 -24.96 26.54
C GLN A 59 -21.94 -25.35 27.91
N TYR A 60 -22.41 -24.39 28.72
CA TYR A 60 -23.06 -24.62 30.00
C TYR A 60 -24.58 -24.39 30.07
N GLN A 61 -25.26 -23.97 28.99
CA GLN A 61 -26.72 -23.82 29.01
C GLN A 61 -27.35 -24.43 27.75
N GLN A 62 -28.01 -25.58 27.95
CA GLN A 62 -28.80 -26.26 26.93
C GLN A 62 -30.04 -25.43 26.56
N GLN A 63 -30.37 -25.45 25.27
CA GLN A 63 -31.65 -25.04 24.67
C GLN A 63 -31.98 -23.54 24.70
N ALA A 64 -31.21 -22.74 23.97
CA ALA A 64 -31.75 -21.55 23.33
C ALA A 64 -31.55 -21.67 21.81
N ALA A 65 -32.63 -21.64 21.05
CA ALA A 65 -32.56 -21.50 19.60
C ALA A 65 -31.75 -20.24 19.28
N THR A 66 -30.60 -20.41 18.64
CA THR A 66 -29.64 -19.33 18.36
C THR A 66 -30.22 -18.40 17.29
N GLN A 67 -31.10 -17.49 17.69
CA GLN A 67 -31.63 -16.47 16.80
C GLN A 67 -30.54 -15.41 16.60
N LEU A 68 -29.74 -15.58 15.54
CA LEU A 68 -28.77 -14.58 15.11
C LEU A 68 -29.52 -13.30 14.74
N ALA A 69 -29.18 -12.19 15.40
CA ALA A 69 -29.78 -10.90 15.09
C ALA A 69 -29.47 -10.51 13.63
N PRO A 70 -30.44 -9.98 12.87
CA PRO A 70 -30.19 -9.52 11.51
C PRO A 70 -29.08 -8.47 11.48
N ILE A 71 -28.15 -8.60 10.52
CA ILE A 71 -27.07 -7.66 10.29
C ILE A 71 -27.66 -6.29 9.92
N THR A 72 -27.46 -5.34 10.83
CA THR A 72 -27.81 -3.93 10.62
C THR A 72 -26.68 -3.14 9.99
N LYS A 73 -25.43 -3.52 10.28
CA LYS A 73 -24.24 -2.89 9.73
C LYS A 73 -23.14 -3.92 9.49
N LEU A 74 -22.38 -3.74 8.41
CA LEU A 74 -21.13 -4.49 8.23
C LEU A 74 -20.09 -3.95 9.22
N MET A 75 -19.45 -4.85 9.95
CA MET A 75 -18.44 -4.56 10.95
C MET A 75 -17.21 -5.41 10.67
N ARG A 76 -16.06 -4.97 11.18
CA ARG A 76 -14.84 -5.76 11.13
C ARG A 76 -15.03 -7.16 11.70
N VAL A 77 -14.57 -8.16 10.95
CA VAL A 77 -14.34 -9.51 11.46
C VAL A 77 -12.93 -9.51 12.07
N PRO A 78 -12.79 -9.63 13.41
CA PRO A 78 -11.50 -9.38 14.09
C PRO A 78 -10.46 -10.47 13.84
N ARG A 79 -10.88 -11.62 13.30
CA ARG A 79 -10.02 -12.77 13.03
C ARG A 79 -10.29 -13.34 11.65
N GLU A 80 -9.29 -14.04 11.17
CA GLU A 80 -9.37 -14.98 10.07
C GLU A 80 -10.47 -16.02 10.32
N VAL A 81 -11.39 -16.19 9.37
CA VAL A 81 -12.52 -17.12 9.48
C VAL A 81 -12.40 -18.19 8.38
N PRO A 82 -12.49 -19.48 8.73
CA PRO A 82 -12.45 -20.55 7.75
C PRO A 82 -13.70 -20.52 6.86
N CYS A 83 -13.51 -20.66 5.56
CA CYS A 83 -14.55 -20.73 4.54
C CYS A 83 -14.09 -21.66 3.41
N SER A 84 -14.78 -22.78 3.24
CA SER A 84 -14.53 -23.71 2.14
C SER A 84 -15.04 -23.13 0.82
N HIS A 85 -14.53 -23.66 -0.30
CA HIS A 85 -15.04 -23.28 -1.63
C HIS A 85 -16.50 -23.62 -1.82
N ARG A 86 -16.96 -24.71 -1.19
CA ARG A 86 -18.37 -25.10 -1.19
C ARG A 86 -19.24 -24.08 -0.45
N GLU A 87 -18.85 -23.68 0.76
CA GLU A 87 -19.57 -22.62 1.50
C GLU A 87 -19.59 -21.30 0.70
N ALA A 88 -18.48 -20.95 0.06
CA ALA A 88 -18.42 -19.77 -0.80
C ALA A 88 -19.29 -19.93 -2.06
N ALA A 89 -19.38 -21.12 -2.64
CA ALA A 89 -20.22 -21.40 -3.80
C ALA A 89 -21.71 -21.30 -3.45
N ASP A 90 -22.11 -21.91 -2.34
CA ASP A 90 -23.47 -21.80 -1.81
C ASP A 90 -23.81 -20.32 -1.56
N LEU A 91 -22.90 -19.55 -0.98
CA LEU A 91 -23.11 -18.12 -0.73
C LEU A 91 -23.22 -17.28 -2.02
N PHE A 92 -22.35 -17.52 -3.01
CA PHE A 92 -22.28 -16.70 -4.22
C PHE A 92 -23.33 -17.08 -5.25
N TYR A 93 -23.71 -18.35 -5.29
CA TYR A 93 -24.44 -18.96 -6.40
C TYR A 93 -25.69 -19.75 -5.99
N ALA A 94 -26.13 -19.76 -4.72
CA ALA A 94 -27.32 -20.51 -4.26
C ALA A 94 -28.58 -20.34 -5.12
N ASN A 95 -28.78 -19.15 -5.71
CA ASN A 95 -29.96 -18.83 -6.51
C ASN A 95 -29.69 -18.86 -8.02
N SER A 96 -28.63 -19.54 -8.47
CA SER A 96 -28.27 -19.61 -9.88
C SER A 96 -27.85 -21.02 -10.27
N ASP A 97 -28.37 -21.51 -11.40
CA ASP A 97 -27.95 -22.76 -12.04
C ASP A 97 -26.49 -22.72 -12.56
N ARG A 98 -25.77 -21.62 -12.30
CA ARG A 98 -24.42 -21.34 -12.77
C ARG A 98 -23.52 -20.98 -11.58
N GLY A 99 -22.70 -21.93 -11.16
CA GLY A 99 -21.69 -21.74 -10.13
C GLY A 99 -21.20 -23.09 -9.63
N SER A 100 -19.89 -23.24 -9.48
CA SER A 100 -19.26 -24.43 -8.89
C SER A 100 -18.28 -23.99 -7.82
N ASP A 101 -17.87 -24.92 -6.95
CA ASP A 101 -16.80 -24.71 -5.98
C ASP A 101 -15.55 -24.09 -6.64
N ARG A 102 -15.21 -24.54 -7.85
CA ARG A 102 -14.12 -23.98 -8.66
C ARG A 102 -14.38 -22.52 -9.05
N ALA A 103 -15.60 -22.18 -9.47
CA ALA A 103 -15.95 -20.80 -9.81
C ALA A 103 -15.91 -19.88 -8.57
N ALA A 104 -16.34 -20.38 -7.41
CA ALA A 104 -16.23 -19.67 -6.15
C ALA A 104 -14.77 -19.45 -5.74
N GLY A 105 -13.92 -20.47 -5.89
CA GLY A 105 -12.47 -20.35 -5.71
C GLY A 105 -11.86 -19.25 -6.58
N MET A 106 -12.19 -19.23 -7.88
CA MET A 106 -11.73 -18.16 -8.79
C MET A 106 -12.27 -16.77 -8.40
N MET A 107 -13.50 -16.67 -7.88
CA MET A 107 -14.04 -15.40 -7.38
C MET A 107 -13.26 -14.93 -6.15
N LEU A 108 -12.96 -15.82 -5.21
CA LEU A 108 -12.11 -15.50 -4.05
C LEU A 108 -10.73 -15.02 -4.48
N ASP A 109 -10.11 -15.67 -5.47
CA ASP A 109 -8.82 -15.23 -6.02
C ASP A 109 -8.91 -13.83 -6.63
N LYS A 110 -9.98 -13.54 -7.38
CA LYS A 110 -10.22 -12.19 -7.94
C LYS A 110 -10.42 -11.15 -6.84
N LEU A 111 -11.11 -11.48 -5.76
CA LEU A 111 -11.29 -10.56 -4.62
C LEU A 111 -9.97 -10.32 -3.88
N ALA A 112 -9.14 -11.36 -3.72
CA ALA A 112 -7.82 -11.27 -3.12
C ALA A 112 -6.85 -10.42 -3.97
N GLN A 113 -6.85 -10.61 -5.29
CA GLN A 113 -6.09 -9.78 -6.24
C GLN A 113 -6.46 -8.30 -6.16
N ARG A 114 -7.72 -8.00 -5.83
CA ARG A 114 -8.22 -6.62 -5.61
C ARG A 114 -8.03 -6.12 -4.18
N ARG A 115 -7.28 -6.86 -3.35
CA ARG A 115 -7.01 -6.55 -1.93
C ARG A 115 -8.26 -6.38 -1.07
N LEU A 116 -9.40 -6.92 -1.49
CA LEU A 116 -10.65 -6.88 -0.72
C LEU A 116 -10.65 -7.92 0.40
N ILE A 117 -9.90 -9.02 0.21
CA ILE A 117 -9.71 -10.07 1.21
C ILE A 117 -8.25 -10.54 1.25
N TYR A 118 -7.83 -11.05 2.41
CA TYR A 118 -6.67 -11.92 2.54
C TYR A 118 -7.13 -13.36 2.66
N ARG A 119 -6.40 -14.29 2.04
CA ARG A 119 -6.75 -15.70 1.99
C ARG A 119 -5.50 -16.57 2.13
N VAL A 120 -5.59 -17.58 2.99
CA VAL A 120 -4.61 -18.68 3.09
C VAL A 120 -5.34 -19.99 2.85
N PHE A 121 -4.81 -20.86 1.99
CA PHE A 121 -5.41 -22.16 1.68
C PHE A 121 -4.53 -23.28 2.24
N ASP A 122 -5.09 -24.14 3.08
CA ASP A 122 -4.38 -25.23 3.74
C ASP A 122 -4.46 -26.58 3.00
N GLY A 123 -5.07 -26.59 1.81
CA GLY A 123 -5.33 -27.80 1.02
C GLY A 123 -6.78 -28.31 1.14
N ASN A 124 -7.54 -27.87 2.14
CA ASN A 124 -8.92 -28.30 2.37
C ASN A 124 -9.88 -27.10 2.55
N VAL A 125 -9.51 -26.11 3.36
CA VAL A 125 -10.32 -24.94 3.67
C VAL A 125 -9.51 -23.66 3.44
N SER A 126 -10.19 -22.60 2.99
CA SER A 126 -9.57 -21.29 2.89
C SER A 126 -9.85 -20.50 4.16
N THR A 127 -8.82 -20.02 4.82
CA THR A 127 -8.98 -19.05 5.90
C THR A 127 -9.00 -17.66 5.30
N ILE A 128 -10.08 -16.92 5.55
CA ILE A 128 -10.34 -15.63 4.90
C ILE A 128 -10.41 -14.52 5.95
N GLN A 129 -9.75 -13.40 5.66
CA GLN A 129 -9.88 -12.15 6.39
C GLN A 129 -10.36 -11.05 5.46
N ILE A 130 -11.36 -10.27 5.88
CA ILE A 130 -11.84 -9.12 5.12
C ILE A 130 -10.87 -7.95 5.30
N SER A 131 -10.46 -7.33 4.21
CA SER A 131 -9.68 -6.08 4.25
C SER A 131 -10.58 -4.92 4.68
N PRO A 132 -10.14 -4.08 5.64
CA PRO A 132 -10.95 -2.96 6.10
C PRO A 132 -11.12 -1.92 4.99
N LEU A 133 -12.37 -1.54 4.71
CA LEU A 133 -12.70 -0.40 3.84
C LEU A 133 -13.06 0.80 4.71
N ALA A 134 -12.28 1.88 4.59
CA ALA A 134 -12.27 3.02 5.51
C ALA A 134 -13.64 3.70 5.72
N ASN A 135 -14.54 3.64 4.73
CA ASN A 135 -15.85 4.30 4.79
C ASN A 135 -17.03 3.35 5.07
N ILE A 136 -16.76 2.07 5.33
CA ILE A 136 -17.77 1.02 5.47
C ILE A 136 -17.66 0.31 6.82
N ASP A 137 -16.44 0.17 7.34
CA ASP A 137 -16.21 -0.42 8.66
C ASP A 137 -16.58 0.55 9.78
N HIS A 138 -17.83 0.47 10.25
CA HIS A 138 -18.35 1.29 11.34
C HIS A 138 -17.78 0.94 12.73
N GLY A 139 -16.93 -0.09 12.84
CA GLY A 139 -16.31 -0.50 14.11
C GLY A 139 -15.08 0.33 14.51
N LEU A 140 -14.56 1.15 13.60
CA LEU A 140 -13.47 2.07 13.86
C LEU A 140 -14.01 3.47 13.63
N THR A 141 -14.36 4.17 14.71
CA THR A 141 -14.35 5.63 14.62
C THR A 141 -12.97 6.02 14.11
N ALA A 142 -12.91 6.82 13.04
CA ALA A 142 -11.66 7.31 12.45
C ALA A 142 -10.67 7.84 13.52
N SER A 143 -11.19 8.29 14.66
CA SER A 143 -10.47 8.71 15.86
C SER A 143 -9.60 7.63 16.55
N ALA A 144 -10.02 6.35 16.60
CA ALA A 144 -9.27 5.29 17.29
C ALA A 144 -8.09 4.74 16.46
N LEU A 145 -8.23 4.71 15.13
CA LEU A 145 -7.11 4.42 14.21
C LEU A 145 -6.15 5.60 14.06
N ALA A 146 -6.67 6.84 14.07
CA ALA A 146 -5.83 8.04 13.96
C ALA A 146 -4.84 8.16 15.12
N LYS A 147 -5.21 7.75 16.34
CA LYS A 147 -4.32 7.82 17.52
C LYS A 147 -3.19 6.78 17.54
N THR A 148 -3.28 5.70 16.75
CA THR A 148 -2.28 4.61 16.71
C THR A 148 -1.38 4.63 15.46
N ARG A 149 -1.56 5.62 14.59
CA ARG A 149 -0.84 5.76 13.31
C ARG A 149 0.19 6.88 13.32
N THR A 150 0.64 7.33 14.50
CA THR A 150 1.77 8.24 14.57
C THR A 150 3.01 7.56 14.00
N VAL A 151 3.73 8.30 13.17
CA VAL A 151 4.95 7.84 12.52
C VAL A 151 6.10 8.79 12.83
N TYR A 152 7.32 8.27 12.80
CA TYR A 152 8.52 9.07 12.93
C TYR A 152 9.59 8.58 11.95
N PRO A 153 10.43 9.48 11.43
CA PRO A 153 11.56 9.12 10.59
C PRO A 153 12.70 8.50 11.42
N ASP A 154 13.39 7.52 10.86
CA ASP A 154 14.54 6.86 11.48
C ASP A 154 15.55 6.43 10.41
N GLN A 155 16.76 6.14 10.85
CA GLN A 155 17.82 5.63 10.00
C GLN A 155 17.50 4.21 9.52
N PHE A 156 17.70 3.94 8.23
CA PHE A 156 17.55 2.60 7.68
C PHE A 156 18.64 1.67 8.23
N LYS A 157 18.22 0.48 8.69
CA LYS A 157 19.08 -0.58 9.22
C LYS A 157 19.06 -1.78 8.25
N PRO A 158 20.12 -2.01 7.45
CA PRO A 158 20.12 -3.03 6.38
C PRO A 158 19.77 -4.45 6.80
N ARG A 159 20.06 -4.81 8.05
CA ARG A 159 19.77 -6.13 8.60
C ARG A 159 18.31 -6.31 8.99
N LEU A 160 17.64 -5.24 9.41
CA LEU A 160 16.28 -5.27 9.95
C LEU A 160 15.25 -4.83 8.91
N ASP A 161 15.57 -3.78 8.15
CA ASP A 161 14.57 -3.06 7.37
C ASP A 161 14.53 -3.47 5.90
N ALA A 162 15.64 -4.00 5.35
CA ALA A 162 15.77 -4.22 3.90
C ALA A 162 14.68 -5.10 3.29
N VAL A 163 14.23 -6.13 4.01
CA VAL A 163 13.17 -7.03 3.52
C VAL A 163 11.82 -6.32 3.48
N PHE A 164 11.43 -5.65 4.57
CA PHE A 164 10.14 -4.99 4.68
C PHE A 164 10.05 -3.75 3.79
N ALA A 165 11.12 -2.97 3.71
CA ALA A 165 11.19 -1.84 2.82
C ALA A 165 11.15 -2.25 1.35
N ALA A 166 11.81 -3.36 0.99
CA ALA A 166 11.71 -3.91 -0.35
C ALA A 166 10.30 -4.38 -0.70
N GLN A 167 9.57 -4.98 0.26
CA GLN A 167 8.15 -5.32 0.06
C GLN A 167 7.27 -4.09 -0.14
N LEU A 168 7.53 -2.98 0.57
CA LEU A 168 6.81 -1.72 0.35
C LEU A 168 7.08 -1.16 -1.05
N LEU A 169 8.33 -1.14 -1.48
CA LEU A 169 8.69 -0.69 -2.84
C LEU A 169 8.11 -1.62 -3.91
N ASP A 170 8.09 -2.92 -3.68
CA ASP A 170 7.47 -3.90 -4.58
C ASP A 170 5.96 -3.66 -4.73
N GLN A 171 5.27 -3.38 -3.63
CA GLN A 171 3.86 -3.01 -3.64
C GLN A 171 3.61 -1.68 -4.37
N TYR A 172 4.54 -0.73 -4.25
CA TYR A 172 4.42 0.60 -4.84
C TYR A 172 4.73 0.61 -6.35
N TYR A 173 5.72 -0.17 -6.78
CA TYR A 173 6.21 -0.18 -8.15
C TYR A 173 5.77 -1.40 -8.97
N GLY A 174 5.11 -2.39 -8.36
CA GLY A 174 4.73 -3.64 -9.01
C GLY A 174 3.75 -3.49 -10.17
N TRP A 175 3.04 -2.37 -10.25
CA TRP A 175 2.18 -2.07 -11.40
C TRP A 175 2.97 -1.79 -12.69
N VAL A 176 4.22 -1.32 -12.57
CA VAL A 176 5.09 -0.99 -13.71
C VAL A 176 5.55 -2.26 -14.43
N ASN A 177 5.79 -3.34 -13.68
CA ASN A 177 6.15 -4.64 -14.24
C ASN A 177 5.49 -5.79 -13.44
N PRO A 178 4.20 -6.09 -13.73
CA PRO A 178 3.43 -7.09 -12.97
C PRO A 178 3.98 -8.52 -13.07
N GLU A 179 4.81 -8.81 -14.08
CA GLU A 179 5.37 -10.14 -14.32
C GLU A 179 6.71 -10.36 -13.57
N ALA A 180 7.28 -9.32 -12.95
CA ALA A 180 8.56 -9.39 -12.26
C ALA A 180 8.46 -10.13 -10.91
N LYS A 181 8.59 -11.46 -10.96
CA LYS A 181 8.46 -12.36 -9.79
C LYS A 181 9.55 -12.15 -8.72
N THR A 182 10.66 -11.48 -9.05
CA THR A 182 11.81 -11.30 -8.14
C THR A 182 12.09 -9.84 -7.75
N MET A 183 11.16 -8.92 -8.02
CA MET A 183 11.40 -7.48 -7.86
C MET A 183 11.69 -7.10 -6.38
N ALA A 184 10.94 -7.62 -5.41
CA ALA A 184 11.25 -7.44 -3.98
C ALA A 184 12.69 -7.88 -3.61
N HIS A 185 13.19 -9.00 -4.14
CA HIS A 185 14.56 -9.43 -3.86
C HIS A 185 15.60 -8.47 -4.45
N ARG A 186 15.35 -7.92 -5.65
CA ARG A 186 16.21 -6.91 -6.28
C ARG A 186 16.24 -5.62 -5.47
N PHE A 187 15.08 -5.14 -5.02
CA PHE A 187 15.00 -4.00 -4.10
C PHE A 187 15.81 -4.26 -2.83
N GLN A 188 15.66 -5.43 -2.21
CA GLN A 188 16.41 -5.78 -1.00
C GLN A 188 17.93 -5.71 -1.21
N GLN A 189 18.42 -6.25 -2.33
CA GLN A 189 19.85 -6.20 -2.66
C GLN A 189 20.33 -4.77 -2.91
N ALA A 190 19.55 -3.97 -3.66
CA ALA A 190 19.87 -2.59 -3.97
C ALA A 190 19.92 -1.72 -2.71
N LEU A 191 18.91 -1.81 -1.84
CA LEU A 191 18.88 -1.09 -0.56
C LEU A 191 20.11 -1.40 0.31
N ARG A 192 20.53 -2.66 0.37
CA ARG A 192 21.75 -3.07 1.08
C ARG A 192 23.01 -2.48 0.45
N LYS A 193 23.10 -2.49 -0.88
CA LYS A 193 24.23 -1.91 -1.63
C LYS A 193 24.31 -0.40 -1.40
N TRP A 194 23.19 0.32 -1.53
CA TRP A 194 23.12 1.76 -1.36
C TRP A 194 23.49 2.19 0.06
N THR A 195 23.08 1.41 1.07
CA THR A 195 23.47 1.71 2.46
C THR A 195 24.98 1.58 2.68
N HIS A 196 25.67 0.73 1.93
CA HIS A 196 27.13 0.63 1.99
C HIS A 196 27.82 1.84 1.36
N GLY A 197 27.25 2.40 0.28
CA GLY A 197 27.82 3.58 -0.39
C GLY A 197 27.58 4.86 0.39
N TYR A 198 26.31 5.14 0.73
CA TYR A 198 25.95 6.34 1.48
C TYR A 198 24.76 6.06 2.41
N PRO A 199 25.00 5.64 3.67
CA PRO A 199 23.94 5.20 4.56
C PRO A 199 22.95 6.31 4.93
N GLN A 200 23.43 7.55 5.09
CA GLN A 200 22.59 8.67 5.54
C GLN A 200 21.46 9.00 4.55
N GLY A 201 21.68 8.72 3.27
CA GLY A 201 20.67 8.92 2.23
C GLY A 201 19.49 7.96 2.30
N LEU A 202 19.58 6.86 3.04
CA LEU A 202 18.51 5.86 3.14
C LEU A 202 17.79 5.94 4.49
N ARG A 203 16.50 6.25 4.44
CA ARG A 203 15.69 6.57 5.62
C ARG A 203 14.38 5.79 5.60
N VAL A 204 13.82 5.53 6.78
CA VAL A 204 12.54 4.84 6.94
C VAL A 204 11.59 5.64 7.81
N LEU A 205 10.30 5.44 7.58
CA LEU A 205 9.25 5.87 8.52
C LEU A 205 8.84 4.66 9.35
N ARG A 206 8.76 4.84 10.67
CA ARG A 206 8.35 3.81 11.61
C ARG A 206 7.05 4.18 12.29
N CYS A 207 6.18 3.19 12.49
CA CYS A 207 5.03 3.33 13.37
C CYS A 207 5.52 3.45 14.82
N SER A 208 5.13 4.51 15.52
CA SER A 208 5.61 4.79 16.90
C SER A 208 5.25 3.68 17.90
N ALA A 209 4.13 2.98 17.69
CA ALA A 209 3.67 1.94 18.61
C ALA A 209 4.39 0.59 18.44
N SER A 210 4.82 0.26 17.21
CA SER A 210 5.35 -1.08 16.88
C SER A 210 6.79 -1.06 16.38
N HIS A 211 7.33 0.12 16.08
CA HIS A 211 8.61 0.34 15.40
C HIS A 211 8.72 -0.33 14.01
N LYS A 212 7.62 -0.87 13.48
CA LYS A 212 7.54 -1.45 12.14
C LYS A 212 7.82 -0.38 11.09
N VAL A 213 8.58 -0.73 10.06
CA VAL A 213 8.76 0.08 8.86
C VAL A 213 7.43 0.19 8.12
N VAL A 214 6.96 1.43 7.95
CA VAL A 214 5.72 1.78 7.25
C VAL A 214 5.96 2.74 6.10
N GLY A 215 7.20 3.18 5.90
CA GLY A 215 7.61 3.95 4.73
C GLY A 215 9.11 3.93 4.55
N ILE A 216 9.56 4.31 3.36
CA ILE A 216 10.97 4.41 2.99
C ILE A 216 11.15 5.53 1.97
N TYR A 217 12.29 6.21 2.04
CA TYR A 217 12.79 7.00 0.92
C TYR A 217 14.31 6.91 0.83
N SER A 218 14.81 7.13 -0.39
CA SER A 218 16.24 7.06 -0.73
C SER A 218 16.67 8.34 -1.43
N LEU A 219 17.57 9.09 -0.78
CA LEU A 219 18.31 10.22 -1.32
C LEU A 219 19.65 9.70 -1.83
N PHE A 220 19.76 9.56 -3.14
CA PHE A 220 20.88 8.92 -3.81
C PHE A 220 21.79 10.00 -4.43
N PRO A 221 22.94 10.34 -3.83
CA PRO A 221 23.87 11.29 -4.43
C PRO A 221 24.42 10.70 -5.73
N VAL A 222 24.39 11.47 -6.81
CA VAL A 222 24.62 10.98 -8.17
C VAL A 222 26.01 11.38 -8.64
N ASP A 223 26.77 10.42 -9.15
CA ASP A 223 28.05 10.70 -9.80
C ASP A 223 27.85 11.66 -10.98
N SER A 224 28.75 12.63 -11.13
CA SER A 224 28.64 13.66 -12.17
C SER A 224 28.47 13.09 -13.59
N ALA A 225 29.11 11.96 -13.91
CA ALA A 225 28.99 11.31 -15.21
C ALA A 225 27.59 10.71 -15.45
N SER A 226 26.82 10.43 -14.39
CA SER A 226 25.47 9.88 -14.50
C SER A 226 24.39 10.95 -14.70
N THR A 227 24.71 12.24 -14.54
CA THR A 227 23.73 13.34 -14.57
C THR A 227 23.07 13.53 -15.93
N GLU A 228 23.76 13.21 -17.03
CA GLU A 228 23.21 13.30 -18.38
C GLU A 228 21.97 12.40 -18.59
N HIS A 229 21.83 11.34 -17.79
CA HIS A 229 20.72 10.40 -17.91
C HIS A 229 19.38 11.00 -17.44
N PHE A 230 19.37 12.10 -16.67
CA PHE A 230 18.14 12.83 -16.34
C PHE A 230 17.54 13.58 -17.54
N PHE A 231 18.28 13.67 -18.65
CA PHE A 231 17.82 14.24 -19.92
C PHE A 231 17.43 13.17 -20.94
N SER A 232 17.54 11.89 -20.56
CA SER A 232 17.15 10.73 -21.36
C SER A 232 15.78 10.19 -20.94
N PRO A 233 15.13 9.31 -21.74
CA PRO A 233 13.86 8.69 -21.36
C PRO A 233 13.88 8.07 -19.94
N PRO A 234 12.96 8.44 -19.05
CA PRO A 234 12.94 7.98 -17.66
C PRO A 234 12.91 6.46 -17.46
N SER A 235 12.33 5.70 -18.40
CA SER A 235 12.32 4.23 -18.37
C SER A 235 13.73 3.61 -18.30
N GLN A 236 14.76 4.33 -18.76
CA GLN A 236 16.14 3.90 -18.65
C GLN A 236 16.65 3.92 -17.20
N GLY A 237 16.11 4.81 -16.35
CA GLY A 237 16.43 4.90 -14.93
C GLY A 237 15.68 3.89 -14.04
N LEU A 238 14.73 3.13 -14.59
CA LEU A 238 13.93 2.12 -13.87
C LEU A 238 14.62 0.77 -13.73
N TYR A 239 15.92 0.76 -13.44
CA TYR A 239 16.72 -0.48 -13.44
C TYR A 239 16.20 -1.52 -12.45
N LEU A 240 15.66 -1.12 -11.28
CA LEU A 240 15.13 -2.07 -10.28
C LEU A 240 13.89 -2.81 -10.74
N ILE A 241 13.17 -2.23 -11.69
CA ILE A 241 11.92 -2.75 -12.23
C ILE A 241 12.20 -3.55 -13.51
N ASN A 242 13.20 -3.14 -14.30
CA ASN A 242 13.58 -3.78 -15.56
C ASN A 242 14.66 -4.85 -15.35
N GLU A 243 14.38 -6.11 -15.65
CA GLU A 243 15.32 -7.24 -15.43
C GLU A 243 16.57 -7.21 -16.33
N LYS A 244 16.59 -6.34 -17.36
CA LYS A 244 17.54 -6.44 -18.49
C LYS A 244 18.58 -5.32 -18.59
N ARG A 245 18.78 -4.48 -17.57
CA ARG A 245 19.72 -3.34 -17.67
C ARG A 245 20.57 -3.16 -16.42
N ASP A 246 21.84 -2.87 -16.65
CA ASP A 246 22.73 -2.32 -15.65
C ASP A 246 22.21 -0.97 -15.15
N ASP A 247 22.58 -0.63 -13.93
CA ASP A 247 22.20 0.64 -13.34
C ASP A 247 23.03 1.78 -13.96
N LEU A 248 22.37 2.64 -14.74
CA LEU A 248 23.00 3.81 -15.36
C LEU A 248 23.27 4.95 -14.37
N LEU A 249 22.62 4.95 -13.21
CA LEU A 249 22.80 5.99 -12.20
C LEU A 249 23.71 5.49 -11.09
N VAL A 250 24.97 5.94 -11.12
CA VAL A 250 26.01 5.55 -10.17
C VAL A 250 26.01 6.49 -8.96
N MET A 251 26.27 5.94 -7.77
CA MET A 251 26.31 6.70 -6.52
C MET A 251 27.66 7.42 -6.39
N ALA A 252 27.63 8.73 -6.15
CA ALA A 252 28.81 9.48 -5.76
C ALA A 252 29.28 9.08 -4.34
N GLN A 253 30.57 9.27 -4.06
CA GLN A 253 31.15 9.02 -2.73
C GLN A 253 31.16 10.31 -1.92
N ALA A 254 30.95 10.22 -0.60
CA ALA A 254 31.04 11.38 0.28
C ALA A 254 32.42 12.09 0.12
N GLY A 255 32.40 13.42 0.05
CA GLY A 255 33.55 14.26 -0.27
C GLY A 255 33.75 14.53 -1.76
N ASP A 256 32.95 13.92 -2.65
CA ASP A 256 33.00 14.20 -4.08
C ASP A 256 32.46 15.61 -4.37
N VAL A 257 33.37 16.50 -4.76
CA VAL A 257 33.07 17.89 -5.13
C VAL A 257 32.42 18.01 -6.51
N ALA A 258 32.46 16.98 -7.35
CA ALA A 258 31.80 16.98 -8.65
C ALA A 258 30.32 16.59 -8.55
N CYS A 259 29.88 16.00 -7.44
CA CYS A 259 28.50 15.63 -7.20
C CYS A 259 27.62 16.89 -7.02
N SER A 260 26.78 17.17 -8.03
CA SER A 260 25.86 18.30 -8.02
C SER A 260 24.38 17.89 -7.81
N ALA A 261 24.06 16.59 -7.90
CA ALA A 261 22.68 16.13 -7.95
C ALA A 261 22.37 15.02 -6.94
N VAL A 262 21.18 15.06 -6.35
CA VAL A 262 20.57 13.93 -5.64
C VAL A 262 19.38 13.42 -6.42
N TYR A 263 19.30 12.11 -6.55
CA TYR A 263 18.13 11.42 -7.06
C TYR A 263 17.29 10.87 -5.91
N ILE A 264 16.04 11.30 -5.80
CA ILE A 264 15.01 10.67 -4.96
C ILE A 264 14.61 9.36 -5.63
N ARG A 265 15.43 8.34 -5.35
CA ARG A 265 15.46 7.08 -6.09
C ARG A 265 14.37 6.08 -5.66
N GLY A 266 13.80 6.30 -4.49
CA GLY A 266 12.67 5.55 -3.98
C GLY A 266 11.91 6.39 -2.97
N TRP A 267 10.59 6.31 -3.01
CA TRP A 267 9.70 6.85 -2.00
C TRP A 267 8.44 5.99 -1.98
N ALA A 268 8.14 5.39 -0.83
CA ALA A 268 6.95 4.58 -0.64
C ALA A 268 6.47 4.69 0.80
N VAL A 269 5.16 4.81 0.98
CA VAL A 269 4.50 4.81 2.29
C VAL A 269 3.35 3.81 2.21
N ASP A 270 3.23 2.96 3.22
CA ASP A 270 2.09 2.06 3.38
C ASP A 270 0.81 2.91 3.44
N GLU A 271 -0.15 2.59 2.56
CA GLU A 271 -1.41 3.31 2.41
C GLU A 271 -2.16 3.46 3.74
N ALA A 272 -2.08 2.47 4.63
CA ALA A 272 -2.72 2.54 5.95
C ALA A 272 -2.14 3.66 6.85
N TYR A 273 -0.94 4.15 6.54
CA TYR A 273 -0.21 5.19 7.26
C TYR A 273 -0.06 6.47 6.44
N LEU A 274 -0.54 6.51 5.20
CA LEU A 274 -0.50 7.71 4.39
C LEU A 274 -1.47 8.76 4.95
N SER A 275 -0.91 9.89 5.37
CA SER A 275 -1.65 11.02 5.93
C SER A 275 -0.85 12.30 5.73
N HIS A 276 -1.49 13.47 5.87
CA HIS A 276 -0.80 14.75 5.81
C HIS A 276 0.34 14.84 6.82
N ASP A 277 0.14 14.35 8.04
CA ASP A 277 1.19 14.31 9.05
C ASP A 277 2.34 13.40 8.65
N THR A 278 2.05 12.22 8.09
CA THR A 278 3.09 11.31 7.60
C THR A 278 3.92 11.95 6.48
N VAL A 279 3.25 12.58 5.51
CA VAL A 279 3.90 13.29 4.41
C VAL A 279 4.74 14.45 4.95
N ARG A 280 4.18 15.26 5.86
CA ARG A 280 4.88 16.38 6.51
C ARG A 280 6.15 15.91 7.24
N HIS A 281 6.06 14.85 8.06
CA HIS A 281 7.23 14.31 8.76
C HIS A 281 8.28 13.77 7.78
N SER A 282 7.85 13.10 6.71
CA SER A 282 8.77 12.56 5.69
C SER A 282 9.53 13.67 4.95
N LEU A 283 8.84 14.71 4.51
CA LEU A 283 9.44 15.83 3.78
C LEU A 283 10.34 16.67 4.68
N ALA A 284 9.96 16.88 5.95
CA ALA A 284 10.80 17.56 6.92
C ALA A 284 12.11 16.80 7.19
N ASP A 285 12.08 15.47 7.30
CA ASP A 285 13.29 14.67 7.45
C ASP A 285 14.12 14.63 6.16
N ILE A 286 13.49 14.63 4.98
CA ILE A 286 14.20 14.80 3.70
C ILE A 286 14.96 16.13 3.69
N GLN A 287 14.32 17.25 4.04
CA GLN A 287 14.99 18.55 4.13
C GLN A 287 16.14 18.53 5.15
N ALA A 288 15.95 17.92 6.32
CA ALA A 288 17.01 17.79 7.32
C ALA A 288 18.19 16.94 6.82
N THR A 289 17.90 15.82 6.16
CA THR A 289 18.91 14.93 5.59
C THR A 289 19.67 15.60 4.45
N LEU A 290 18.99 16.33 3.57
CA LEU A 290 19.62 17.09 2.49
C LEU A 290 20.55 18.20 3.01
N ARG A 291 20.16 18.88 4.09
CA ARG A 291 21.07 19.85 4.76
C ARG A 291 22.34 19.19 5.28
N GLN A 292 22.24 17.95 5.78
CA GLN A 292 23.42 17.18 6.16
C GLN A 292 24.23 16.76 4.92
N MET A 293 23.57 16.36 3.83
CA MET A 293 24.23 15.99 2.58
C MET A 293 25.05 17.14 1.97
N LEU A 294 24.63 18.40 2.14
CA LEU A 294 25.42 19.57 1.70
C LEU A 294 26.81 19.63 2.33
N LEU A 295 26.99 19.08 3.54
CA LEU A 295 28.29 18.99 4.19
C LEU A 295 29.17 17.89 3.58
N ASP A 296 28.55 16.81 3.13
CA ASP A 296 29.24 15.68 2.52
C ASP A 296 29.51 15.92 1.02
N PHE A 297 28.71 16.76 0.36
CA PHE A 297 28.76 17.07 -1.08
C PHE A 297 28.65 18.60 -1.29
N PRO A 298 29.77 19.35 -1.28
CA PRO A 298 29.74 20.80 -1.21
C PRO A 298 29.08 21.54 -2.38
N ASN A 299 29.04 20.91 -3.57
CA ASN A 299 28.47 21.51 -4.79
C ASN A 299 27.08 20.96 -5.12
N LEU A 300 26.44 20.27 -4.18
CA LEU A 300 25.12 19.72 -4.37
C LEU A 300 24.07 20.83 -4.51
N CYS A 301 23.34 20.85 -5.63
CA CYS A 301 22.42 21.92 -5.98
C CYS A 301 21.13 21.46 -6.68
N ASP A 302 21.07 20.22 -7.16
CA ASP A 302 19.93 19.71 -7.94
C ASP A 302 19.24 18.52 -7.26
N LEU A 303 17.91 18.51 -7.31
CA LEU A 303 17.10 17.36 -6.92
C LEU A 303 16.33 16.81 -8.11
N TYR A 304 16.49 15.51 -8.35
CA TYR A 304 15.74 14.76 -9.36
C TYR A 304 14.84 13.71 -8.71
N GLY A 305 13.74 13.37 -9.37
CA GLY A 305 12.82 12.31 -8.96
C GLY A 305 12.07 11.73 -10.16
N LEU A 306 11.23 10.71 -9.92
CA LEU A 306 10.38 10.12 -10.96
C LEU A 306 8.89 10.26 -10.61
N SER A 307 8.09 10.67 -11.59
CA SER A 307 6.62 10.66 -11.47
C SER A 307 6.08 9.25 -11.75
N LEU A 308 6.19 8.36 -10.76
CA LEU A 308 5.68 7.00 -10.89
C LEU A 308 4.20 6.89 -10.50
N HIS A 309 3.76 7.58 -9.44
CA HIS A 309 2.36 7.55 -9.05
C HIS A 309 1.73 8.96 -9.05
N PRO A 310 0.48 9.15 -9.53
CA PRO A 310 -0.19 10.45 -9.53
C PRO A 310 -0.25 11.12 -8.15
N GLY A 311 -0.54 10.36 -7.09
CA GLY A 311 -0.55 10.89 -5.72
C GLY A 311 0.80 11.41 -5.24
N SER A 312 1.91 10.72 -5.58
CA SER A 312 3.26 11.23 -5.29
C SER A 312 3.65 12.41 -6.17
N GLU A 313 3.13 12.48 -7.40
CA GLU A 313 3.36 13.61 -8.30
C GLU A 313 2.74 14.89 -7.74
N ALA A 314 1.51 14.83 -7.24
CA ALA A 314 0.84 15.98 -6.62
C ALA A 314 1.63 16.51 -5.40
N ILE A 315 2.16 15.61 -4.57
CA ILE A 315 3.02 15.98 -3.44
C ILE A 315 4.30 16.65 -3.95
N ALA A 316 4.96 16.07 -4.95
CA ALA A 316 6.19 16.61 -5.52
C ALA A 316 5.97 18.01 -6.12
N GLN A 317 4.89 18.22 -6.87
CA GLN A 317 4.53 19.53 -7.43
C GLN A 317 4.25 20.57 -6.34
N ALA A 318 3.55 20.16 -5.27
CA ALA A 318 3.26 21.05 -4.14
C ALA A 318 4.54 21.60 -3.48
N VAL A 319 5.63 20.82 -3.49
CA VAL A 319 6.94 21.21 -2.94
C VAL A 319 7.92 21.70 -4.01
N GLY A 320 7.43 22.09 -5.19
CA GLY A 320 8.21 22.82 -6.19
C GLY A 320 8.81 21.98 -7.33
N PHE A 321 8.61 20.66 -7.34
CA PHE A 321 9.09 19.84 -8.46
C PHE A 321 8.30 20.09 -9.74
N GLN A 322 9.00 20.13 -10.86
CA GLN A 322 8.44 20.27 -12.20
C GLN A 322 8.81 19.08 -13.07
N LYS A 323 7.91 18.69 -13.98
CA LYS A 323 8.21 17.67 -15.00
C LYS A 323 9.16 18.25 -16.04
N THR A 324 10.21 17.51 -16.37
CA THR A 324 11.19 17.90 -17.40
C THR A 324 11.02 17.04 -18.66
N VAL A 325 11.57 15.82 -18.65
CA VAL A 325 11.51 14.88 -19.76
C VAL A 325 10.45 13.83 -19.49
N GLN A 326 9.53 13.64 -20.45
CA GLN A 326 8.54 12.58 -20.41
C GLN A 326 9.05 11.33 -21.13
N ASP A 327 8.66 10.16 -20.64
CA ASP A 327 8.97 8.91 -21.32
C ASP A 327 8.09 8.72 -22.56
N PRO A 328 8.63 8.28 -23.70
CA PRO A 328 7.85 8.07 -24.91
C PRO A 328 6.93 6.85 -24.85
N SER A 329 7.17 5.91 -23.92
CA SER A 329 6.53 4.60 -23.88
C SER A 329 5.73 4.33 -22.59
N LEU A 330 6.09 5.00 -21.50
CA LEU A 330 5.45 4.85 -20.19
C LEU A 330 4.89 6.20 -19.71
N PRO A 331 3.82 6.22 -18.91
CA PRO A 331 3.24 7.45 -18.36
C PRO A 331 4.08 7.97 -17.17
N VAL A 332 5.38 8.13 -17.36
CA VAL A 332 6.34 8.56 -16.33
C VAL A 332 7.19 9.71 -16.87
N ALA A 333 7.67 10.57 -15.98
CA ALA A 333 8.51 11.72 -16.31
C ALA A 333 9.59 11.90 -15.24
N TRP A 334 10.73 12.48 -15.64
CA TRP A 334 11.67 13.07 -14.69
C TRP A 334 11.04 14.29 -14.04
N LEU A 335 11.24 14.39 -12.73
CA LEU A 335 10.87 15.53 -11.90
C LEU A 335 12.16 16.24 -11.47
N TYR A 336 12.13 17.57 -11.45
CA TYR A 336 13.27 18.40 -11.08
C TYR A 336 12.85 19.56 -10.17
N THR A 337 13.70 19.88 -9.20
CA THR A 337 13.71 21.18 -8.50
C THR A 337 15.15 21.53 -8.11
N PRO A 338 15.53 22.82 -8.10
CA PRO A 338 16.72 23.26 -7.41
C PRO A 338 16.64 22.88 -5.93
N LEU A 339 17.75 22.41 -5.36
CA LEU A 339 17.86 21.99 -3.96
C LEU A 339 17.51 23.14 -3.01
N ASP A 340 18.09 24.32 -3.24
CA ASP A 340 17.88 25.49 -2.38
C ASP A 340 16.39 25.85 -2.29
N HIS A 341 15.68 25.83 -3.42
CA HIS A 341 14.24 26.06 -3.45
C HIS A 341 13.51 25.06 -2.57
N PHE A 342 13.80 23.76 -2.72
CA PHE A 342 13.15 22.71 -1.92
C PHE A 342 13.45 22.85 -0.42
N LEU A 343 14.66 23.27 -0.04
CA LEU A 343 15.06 23.46 1.36
C LEU A 343 14.34 24.64 2.03
N GLU A 344 13.86 25.62 1.26
CA GLU A 344 13.13 26.79 1.74
C GLU A 344 11.61 26.59 1.82
N VAL A 345 11.07 25.53 1.21
CA VAL A 345 9.63 25.24 1.21
C VAL A 345 9.11 25.03 2.65
N ASP A 346 8.07 25.79 3.02
CA ASP A 346 7.22 25.47 4.16
C ASP A 346 6.34 24.27 3.80
N VAL A 347 6.82 23.08 4.16
CA VAL A 347 6.17 21.80 3.87
C VAL A 347 4.72 21.78 4.35
N ALA A 348 4.42 22.32 5.54
CA ALA A 348 3.08 22.25 6.10
C ALA A 348 2.09 23.07 5.28
N ARG A 349 2.51 24.26 4.83
CA ARG A 349 1.72 25.13 3.96
C ARG A 349 1.60 24.57 2.55
N ALA A 350 2.69 24.03 2.01
CA ALA A 350 2.76 23.52 0.64
C ALA A 350 1.77 22.37 0.39
N ILE A 351 1.68 21.41 1.32
CA ILE A 351 0.86 20.21 1.13
C ILE A 351 -0.60 20.37 1.60
N ALA A 352 -0.93 21.45 2.31
CA ALA A 352 -2.28 21.69 2.84
C ALA A 352 -3.42 21.64 1.80
N PRO A 353 -3.23 22.10 0.54
CA PRO A 353 -4.27 22.04 -0.49
C PRO A 353 -4.55 20.64 -1.06
N ILE A 354 -3.77 19.61 -0.69
CA ILE A 354 -3.92 18.26 -1.26
C ILE A 354 -5.10 17.55 -0.57
N GLU A 355 -6.29 17.60 -1.16
CA GLU A 355 -7.51 17.08 -0.54
C GLU A 355 -7.51 15.55 -0.32
N GLN A 356 -6.81 14.80 -1.19
CA GLN A 356 -6.72 13.34 -1.10
C GLN A 356 -5.29 12.86 -1.32
N LEU A 357 -4.74 12.23 -0.27
CA LEU A 357 -3.51 11.46 -0.38
C LEU A 357 -3.90 10.01 -0.68
N SER A 358 -3.76 9.61 -1.95
CA SER A 358 -3.99 8.22 -2.39
C SER A 358 -2.82 7.74 -3.23
N ILE A 359 -2.36 6.51 -2.94
CA ILE A 359 -1.39 5.76 -3.75
C ILE A 359 -2.11 4.70 -4.60
N LEU A 360 -3.44 4.69 -4.61
CA LEU A 360 -4.24 3.87 -5.52
C LEU A 360 -4.71 4.70 -6.72
N PRO A 361 -4.63 4.16 -7.96
CA PRO A 361 -5.11 4.80 -9.18
C PRO A 361 -6.64 4.90 -9.27
#